data_AF-A0A6J0KEA0-F1
#
_entry.id   AF-A0A6J0KEA0-F1
#
_cell.length_a   1.000
_cell.length_b   1.000
_cell.length_c   1.000
_cell.angle_alpha   90.00
_cell.angle_beta   90.00
_cell.angle_gamma   90.00
#
_symmetry.space_group_name_H-M   'P 1'
#
loop_
_entity.id
_entity.type
_entity.pdbx_description
1 polymer ?
#
loop_
_entity_poly.entity_id
_entity_poly.type
_entity_poly.pdbx_seq_one_letter_code
_entity_poly.pdbx_strand_id
1 'polypeptide(L)'
;MSAVYCGSKRSYFEETPSPPPSSKRFRCYSPSNPPSWSSSSPSSSIDQLRTAFPHLELTVLVEALEGHGSDVNAAMKSLYALVSAEEERAAANKETASPASADDWVSLIVREVTQSTGTDDAKLRTGRVLEALEKTLSARAHDEAAKKFQEESVVAQQQVEVLVKDNTLLKRAVAIQHDRQKTLEDANQQLEFFKQLIPQYQEKVRNLEVNNYALKLQLEQMEHGSSMMPQRFNPDVF
;
A
#
# COMPACT_ATOMS: atom_id res chain seq x y z
N MET A 1 -31.22 -7.02 35.52
CA MET A 1 -30.09 -6.46 36.29
C MET A 1 -28.87 -7.31 35.99
N SER A 2 -27.76 -6.70 35.53
CA SER A 2 -26.36 -7.19 35.56
C SER A 2 -25.48 -6.10 34.93
N ALA A 3 -24.17 -6.09 35.23
CA ALA A 3 -23.27 -4.96 34.95
C ALA A 3 -21.85 -5.43 34.53
N VAL A 4 -20.83 -4.56 34.73
CA VAL A 4 -19.39 -4.71 34.39
C VAL A 4 -19.12 -4.39 32.89
N TYR A 5 -18.49 -3.27 32.46
CA TYR A 5 -17.17 -2.62 32.79
C TYR A 5 -15.99 -3.38 32.13
N CYS A 6 -14.91 -2.81 31.58
CA CYS A 6 -14.33 -1.45 31.43
C CYS A 6 -14.03 -1.19 29.91
N GLY A 7 -13.55 -0.06 29.36
CA GLY A 7 -13.19 1.27 29.87
C GLY A 7 -11.68 1.61 29.74
N SER A 8 -11.33 2.67 28.98
CA SER A 8 -9.96 3.24 28.88
C SER A 8 -9.96 4.65 28.27
N LYS A 9 -9.18 5.60 28.82
CA LYS A 9 -8.90 6.94 28.24
C LYS A 9 -7.79 7.69 29.02
N ARG A 10 -7.07 8.59 28.32
CA ARG A 10 -6.08 9.60 28.82
C ARG A 10 -4.72 9.07 29.32
N SER A 11 -3.66 9.88 29.48
CA SER A 11 -3.00 10.94 28.64
C SER A 11 -1.78 11.53 29.41
N TYR A 12 -1.01 12.44 28.79
CA TYR A 12 0.20 13.15 29.33
C TYR A 12 1.48 12.27 29.40
N PHE A 13 2.72 12.69 29.09
CA PHE A 13 3.40 14.00 28.85
C PHE A 13 3.81 14.80 30.10
N GLU A 14 5.11 14.83 30.43
CA GLU A 14 5.82 15.87 31.22
C GLU A 14 7.37 15.66 31.08
N GLU A 15 8.22 16.59 31.54
CA GLU A 15 9.60 16.76 31.04
C GLU A 15 10.65 17.25 32.09
N THR A 16 11.87 16.65 32.12
CA THR A 16 13.10 17.06 32.91
C THR A 16 13.02 17.03 34.46
N PRO A 17 14.07 17.30 35.30
CA PRO A 17 15.49 17.68 35.06
C PRO A 17 16.58 16.88 35.85
N SER A 18 17.79 17.46 36.01
CA SER A 18 18.99 16.99 36.76
C SER A 18 19.65 18.18 37.51
N PRO A 19 20.89 18.17 38.09
CA PRO A 19 21.86 17.12 38.50
C PRO A 19 22.10 17.23 40.06
N PRO A 20 23.29 17.35 40.72
CA PRO A 20 24.70 16.90 40.55
C PRO A 20 25.08 15.90 41.70
N PRO A 21 26.10 15.98 42.63
CA PRO A 21 27.40 16.70 42.74
C PRO A 21 28.62 15.92 43.35
N SER A 22 29.82 16.56 43.28
CA SER A 22 31.04 16.37 44.13
C SER A 22 31.94 15.11 43.92
N SER A 23 33.24 15.07 44.27
CA SER A 23 34.34 16.08 44.33
C SER A 23 35.71 15.43 44.72
N LYS A 24 36.84 15.81 44.08
CA LYS A 24 38.16 16.21 44.68
C LYS A 24 39.35 16.18 43.68
N ARG A 25 40.44 16.90 44.02
CA ARG A 25 41.72 17.05 43.25
C ARG A 25 42.89 16.30 43.92
N PHE A 26 43.92 15.92 43.13
CA PHE A 26 45.39 16.02 43.38
C PHE A 26 46.14 15.27 42.25
N ARG A 27 47.41 15.52 41.87
CA ARG A 27 48.41 16.60 42.10
C ARG A 27 49.42 16.55 40.92
N CYS A 28 50.03 17.66 40.50
CA CYS A 28 50.97 17.69 39.36
C CYS A 28 52.43 17.37 39.75
N TYR A 29 53.16 16.62 38.92
CA TYR A 29 54.64 16.55 38.90
C TYR A 29 55.17 16.13 37.51
N SER A 30 56.33 16.68 37.14
CA SER A 30 57.20 16.37 35.99
C SER A 30 58.67 16.56 36.45
N PRO A 31 59.74 16.21 35.69
CA PRO A 31 59.80 15.60 34.35
C PRO A 31 60.75 14.36 34.25
N SER A 32 60.72 13.63 33.12
CA SER A 32 61.86 12.89 32.54
C SER A 32 61.53 12.36 31.13
N ASN A 33 62.54 12.30 30.24
CA ASN A 33 62.50 11.90 28.82
C ASN A 33 63.74 11.02 28.52
N PRO A 34 63.81 10.27 27.39
CA PRO A 34 62.75 9.69 26.55
C PRO A 34 62.95 8.15 26.44
N PRO A 35 62.43 7.43 25.41
CA PRO A 35 63.00 7.46 24.06
C PRO A 35 61.95 7.68 22.95
N SER A 36 62.41 8.06 21.76
CA SER A 36 61.55 8.21 20.58
C SER A 36 61.26 6.87 19.92
N TRP A 37 59.99 6.50 19.81
CA TRP A 37 59.51 5.53 18.82
C TRP A 37 58.66 6.25 17.77
N SER A 38 58.91 5.93 16.50
CA SER A 38 58.29 6.57 15.35
C SER A 38 56.79 6.36 15.36
N SER A 39 56.02 7.43 15.15
CA SER A 39 54.57 7.37 14.97
C SER A 39 54.22 6.71 13.64
N SER A 40 54.12 5.39 13.63
CA SER A 40 53.40 4.68 12.57
C SER A 40 51.91 4.97 12.73
N SER A 41 51.40 5.92 11.95
CA SER A 41 49.96 6.14 11.83
C SER A 41 49.27 4.81 11.49
N PRO A 42 48.16 4.44 12.16
CA PRO A 42 47.40 3.27 11.76
C PRO A 42 46.81 3.55 10.36
N SER A 43 47.34 2.88 9.34
CA SER A 43 46.68 2.76 8.04
C SER A 43 45.28 2.20 8.28
N SER A 44 44.25 2.79 7.70
CA SER A 44 42.90 2.30 7.98
C SER A 44 42.72 0.87 7.44
N SER A 45 41.88 0.09 8.09
CA SER A 45 41.56 -1.29 7.71
C SER A 45 41.18 -1.43 6.23
N ILE A 46 40.54 -0.40 5.66
CA ILE A 46 40.12 -0.35 4.26
C ILE A 46 41.24 0.08 3.31
N ASP A 47 42.17 0.95 3.72
CA ASP A 47 43.36 1.26 2.91
C ASP A 47 44.20 0.00 2.68
N GLN A 48 44.36 -0.84 3.72
CA GLN A 48 45.10 -2.09 3.61
C GLN A 48 44.45 -3.05 2.60
N LEU A 49 43.13 -3.24 2.65
CA LEU A 49 42.42 -4.04 1.64
C LEU A 49 42.53 -3.42 0.24
N ARG A 50 42.45 -2.09 0.11
CA ARG A 50 42.59 -1.38 -1.17
C ARG A 50 43.99 -1.54 -1.79
N THR A 51 45.03 -1.70 -0.98
CA THR A 51 46.38 -2.05 -1.49
C THR A 51 46.52 -3.51 -1.91
N ALA A 52 45.75 -4.43 -1.33
CA ALA A 52 45.74 -5.85 -1.71
C ALA A 52 44.88 -6.11 -2.96
N PHE A 53 43.75 -5.40 -3.10
CA PHE A 53 42.78 -5.54 -4.19
C PHE A 53 42.54 -4.21 -4.93
N PRO A 54 43.56 -3.65 -5.62
CA PRO A 54 43.44 -2.35 -6.29
C PRO A 54 42.49 -2.35 -7.50
N HIS A 55 41.98 -3.52 -7.89
CA HIS A 55 41.05 -3.77 -8.98
C HIS A 55 39.59 -3.96 -8.50
N LEU A 56 39.34 -4.00 -7.19
CA LEU A 56 38.02 -4.27 -6.63
C LEU A 56 37.34 -2.99 -6.15
N GLU A 57 36.01 -2.90 -6.32
CA GLU A 57 35.24 -1.72 -5.95
C GLU A 57 35.21 -1.46 -4.44
N LEU A 58 35.26 -0.18 -4.06
CA LEU A 58 35.42 0.22 -2.66
C LEU A 58 34.23 -0.23 -1.79
N THR A 59 33.04 -0.31 -2.37
CA THR A 59 31.82 -0.83 -1.71
C THR A 59 31.98 -2.27 -1.26
N VAL A 60 32.57 -3.14 -2.08
CA VAL A 60 32.81 -4.56 -1.77
C VAL A 60 33.86 -4.69 -0.65
N LEU A 61 34.85 -3.79 -0.62
CA LEU A 61 35.84 -3.73 0.46
C LEU A 61 35.25 -3.26 1.80
N VAL A 62 34.26 -2.35 1.78
CA VAL A 62 33.47 -1.96 2.97
C VAL A 62 32.62 -3.13 3.46
N GLU A 63 31.80 -3.71 2.57
CA GLU A 63 30.86 -4.79 2.90
C GLU A 63 31.59 -6.03 3.47
N ALA A 64 32.76 -6.37 2.93
CA ALA A 64 33.61 -7.42 3.48
C ALA A 64 34.15 -7.10 4.89
N LEU A 65 34.47 -5.84 5.22
CA LEU A 65 34.91 -5.45 6.57
C LEU A 65 33.76 -5.40 7.57
N GLU A 66 32.58 -4.93 7.15
CA GLU A 66 31.39 -4.88 7.98
C GLU A 66 30.91 -6.31 8.33
N GLY A 67 30.80 -7.19 7.33
CA GLY A 67 30.41 -8.59 7.52
C GLY A 67 31.38 -9.43 8.38
N HIS A 68 32.66 -9.05 8.45
CA HIS A 68 33.67 -9.71 9.28
C HIS A 68 34.05 -8.92 10.54
N GLY A 69 33.23 -7.94 10.96
CA GLY A 69 33.39 -7.23 12.24
C GLY A 69 34.73 -6.49 12.39
N SER A 70 35.23 -5.91 11.30
CA SER A 70 36.55 -5.26 11.19
C SER A 70 37.79 -6.17 11.24
N ASP A 71 37.65 -7.51 11.22
CA ASP A 71 38.80 -8.41 11.01
C ASP A 71 39.26 -8.35 9.54
N VAL A 72 40.33 -7.58 9.31
CA VAL A 72 40.97 -7.40 8.00
C VAL A 72 41.47 -8.71 7.41
N ASN A 73 41.94 -9.66 8.23
CA ASN A 73 42.49 -10.95 7.77
C ASN A 73 41.37 -11.92 7.38
N ALA A 74 40.24 -11.89 8.08
CA ALA A 74 39.04 -12.64 7.68
C ALA A 74 38.43 -12.05 6.40
N ALA A 75 38.25 -10.72 6.34
CA ALA A 75 37.77 -10.03 5.14
C ALA A 75 38.67 -10.29 3.92
N MET A 76 40.00 -10.17 4.07
CA MET A 76 40.98 -10.42 3.00
C MET A 76 40.90 -11.85 2.47
N LYS A 77 40.71 -12.87 3.32
CA LYS A 77 40.50 -14.26 2.88
C LYS A 77 39.19 -14.46 2.13
N SER A 78 38.12 -13.81 2.58
CA SER A 78 36.83 -13.84 1.89
C SER A 78 36.90 -13.20 0.50
N LEU A 79 37.61 -12.08 0.39
CA LEU A 79 37.87 -11.39 -0.88
C LEU A 79 38.76 -12.20 -1.83
N TYR A 80 39.82 -12.86 -1.35
CA TYR A 80 40.59 -13.79 -2.19
C TYR A 80 39.74 -14.97 -2.68
N ALA A 81 38.91 -15.56 -1.82
CA ALA A 81 38.00 -16.63 -2.22
C ALA A 81 36.96 -16.16 -3.26
N LEU A 82 36.47 -14.93 -3.14
CA LEU A 82 35.55 -14.30 -4.11
C LEU A 82 36.23 -14.11 -5.48
N VAL A 83 37.44 -13.53 -5.51
CA VAL A 83 38.20 -13.32 -6.76
C VAL A 83 38.55 -14.65 -7.43
N SER A 84 39.03 -15.66 -6.70
CA SER A 84 39.32 -16.96 -7.29
C SER A 84 38.06 -17.68 -7.78
N ALA A 85 36.92 -17.55 -7.11
CA ALA A 85 35.64 -18.08 -7.61
C ALA A 85 35.13 -17.33 -8.85
N GLU A 86 35.50 -16.07 -9.03
CA GLU A 86 35.21 -15.29 -10.25
C GLU A 86 36.15 -15.68 -11.41
N GLU A 87 37.43 -15.94 -11.14
CA GLU A 87 38.40 -16.49 -12.11
C GLU A 87 38.01 -17.91 -12.58
N GLU A 88 37.58 -18.79 -11.66
CA GLU A 88 37.08 -20.13 -12.00
C GLU A 88 35.81 -20.06 -12.85
N ARG A 89 34.89 -19.13 -12.55
CA ARG A 89 33.70 -18.87 -13.39
C ARG A 89 34.08 -18.33 -14.78
N ALA A 90 35.06 -17.43 -14.86
CA ALA A 90 35.55 -16.88 -16.11
C ALA A 90 36.27 -17.93 -16.98
N ALA A 91 36.91 -18.93 -16.37
CA ALA A 91 37.46 -20.09 -17.07
C ALA A 91 36.36 -21.01 -17.60
N ALA A 92 35.40 -21.41 -16.76
CA ALA A 92 34.30 -22.30 -17.15
C ALA A 92 33.43 -21.74 -18.30
N ASN A 93 33.24 -20.43 -18.34
CA ASN A 93 32.38 -19.77 -19.33
C ASN A 93 32.99 -19.68 -20.75
N LYS A 94 34.23 -20.17 -20.97
CA LYS A 94 34.90 -20.14 -22.29
C LYS A 94 34.68 -21.37 -23.16
N GLU A 95 34.31 -22.53 -22.59
CA GLU A 95 34.12 -23.77 -23.37
C GLU A 95 32.65 -24.04 -23.75
N THR A 96 31.69 -23.32 -23.17
CA THR A 96 30.24 -23.55 -23.38
C THR A 96 29.45 -22.31 -23.80
N ALA A 97 30.12 -21.28 -24.32
CA ALA A 97 29.47 -20.12 -24.93
C ALA A 97 28.73 -20.53 -26.22
N SER A 98 27.40 -20.74 -26.12
CA SER A 98 26.55 -21.01 -27.28
C SER A 98 26.65 -19.86 -28.30
N PRO A 99 26.81 -20.14 -29.61
CA PRO A 99 26.91 -19.09 -30.62
C PRO A 99 25.69 -18.15 -30.60
N ALA A 100 25.93 -16.84 -30.56
CA ALA A 100 24.89 -15.84 -30.27
C ALA A 100 24.29 -15.23 -31.54
N SER A 101 25.14 -14.97 -32.53
CA SER A 101 24.82 -14.48 -33.88
C SER A 101 24.73 -15.61 -34.90
N ALA A 102 24.02 -15.37 -36.01
CA ALA A 102 24.04 -16.25 -37.17
C ALA A 102 25.46 -16.42 -37.74
N ASP A 103 26.28 -15.35 -37.73
CA ASP A 103 27.67 -15.39 -38.18
C ASP A 103 28.55 -16.28 -37.29
N ASP A 104 28.25 -16.39 -36.00
CA ASP A 104 28.96 -17.28 -35.08
C ASP A 104 28.65 -18.75 -35.42
N TRP A 105 27.38 -19.07 -35.68
CA TRP A 105 26.95 -20.40 -36.13
C TRP A 105 27.55 -20.78 -37.49
N VAL A 106 27.56 -19.85 -38.46
CA VAL A 106 28.20 -20.04 -39.77
C VAL A 106 29.71 -20.25 -39.61
N SER A 107 30.38 -19.43 -38.78
CA SER A 107 31.82 -19.57 -38.51
C SER A 107 32.15 -20.91 -37.84
N LEU A 108 31.29 -21.39 -36.94
CA LEU A 108 31.42 -22.71 -36.31
C LEU A 108 31.24 -23.84 -37.33
N ILE A 109 30.25 -23.76 -38.22
CA ILE A 109 30.05 -24.70 -39.34
C ILE A 109 31.29 -24.74 -40.25
N VAL A 110 31.80 -23.58 -40.68
CA VAL A 110 32.99 -23.51 -41.55
C VAL A 110 34.23 -24.07 -40.85
N ARG A 111 34.41 -23.78 -39.54
CA ARG A 111 35.50 -24.36 -38.73
C ARG A 111 35.41 -25.88 -38.64
N GLU A 112 34.24 -26.43 -38.35
CA GLU A 112 34.07 -27.89 -38.24
C GLU A 112 34.21 -28.62 -39.58
N VAL A 113 33.76 -28.02 -40.69
CA VAL A 113 33.96 -28.58 -42.04
C VAL A 113 35.44 -28.55 -42.44
N THR A 114 36.15 -27.44 -42.19
CA THR A 114 37.58 -27.32 -42.54
C THR A 114 38.51 -28.19 -41.68
N GLN A 115 38.05 -28.62 -40.50
CA GLN A 115 38.76 -29.57 -39.63
C GLN A 115 38.37 -31.05 -39.86
N SER A 116 37.50 -31.34 -40.83
CA SER A 116 37.04 -32.70 -41.11
C SER A 116 38.05 -33.51 -41.94
N THR A 117 38.11 -34.82 -41.71
CA THR A 117 39.02 -35.72 -42.44
C THR A 117 38.44 -36.28 -43.74
N GLY A 118 37.18 -35.96 -44.04
CA GLY A 118 36.47 -36.44 -45.22
C GLY A 118 35.00 -35.99 -45.25
N THR A 119 34.34 -36.19 -46.39
CA THR A 119 32.99 -35.70 -46.66
C THR A 119 31.92 -36.21 -45.69
N ASP A 120 32.10 -37.40 -45.10
CA ASP A 120 31.14 -37.97 -44.14
C ASP A 120 31.41 -37.51 -42.71
N ASP A 121 32.66 -37.25 -42.31
CA ASP A 121 32.97 -36.55 -41.05
C ASP A 121 32.42 -35.11 -41.08
N ALA A 122 32.56 -34.41 -42.21
CA ALA A 122 31.96 -33.08 -42.42
C ALA A 122 30.43 -33.09 -42.20
N LYS A 123 29.72 -34.11 -42.69
CA LYS A 123 28.27 -34.29 -42.46
C LYS A 123 27.95 -34.58 -40.99
N LEU A 124 28.70 -35.47 -40.35
CA LEU A 124 28.49 -35.83 -38.94
C LEU A 124 28.80 -34.67 -37.98
N ARG A 125 29.73 -33.78 -38.33
CA ARG A 125 29.98 -32.53 -37.58
C ARG A 125 28.88 -31.51 -37.82
N THR A 126 28.58 -31.17 -39.07
CA THR A 126 27.56 -30.16 -39.38
C THR A 126 26.18 -30.56 -38.90
N GLY A 127 25.82 -31.85 -38.96
CA GLY A 127 24.60 -32.39 -38.36
C GLY A 127 24.49 -32.09 -36.85
N ARG A 128 25.55 -32.35 -36.08
CA ARG A 128 25.59 -32.03 -34.63
C ARG A 128 25.49 -30.53 -34.35
N VAL A 129 26.09 -29.69 -35.19
CA VAL A 129 26.00 -28.23 -35.06
C VAL A 129 24.60 -27.72 -35.37
N LEU A 130 23.93 -28.27 -36.39
CA LEU A 130 22.54 -27.93 -36.73
C LEU A 130 21.55 -28.45 -35.68
N GLU A 131 21.77 -29.62 -35.10
CA GLU A 131 20.98 -30.15 -33.98
C GLU A 131 21.11 -29.27 -32.71
N ALA A 132 22.30 -28.71 -32.45
CA ALA A 132 22.50 -27.73 -31.39
C ALA A 132 21.78 -26.40 -31.71
N LEU A 133 21.85 -25.92 -32.95
CA LEU A 133 21.13 -24.73 -33.41
C LEU A 133 19.62 -24.91 -33.23
N GLU A 134 19.05 -26.03 -33.68
CA GLU A 134 17.63 -26.36 -33.52
C GLU A 134 17.18 -26.33 -32.05
N LYS A 135 17.96 -26.91 -31.14
CA LYS A 135 17.69 -26.89 -29.69
C LYS A 135 17.71 -25.46 -29.13
N THR A 136 18.71 -24.65 -29.50
CA THR A 136 18.80 -23.27 -29.00
C THR A 136 17.70 -22.36 -29.57
N LEU A 137 17.30 -22.55 -30.84
CA LEU A 137 16.19 -21.86 -31.47
C LEU A 137 14.85 -22.25 -30.82
N SER A 138 14.65 -23.54 -30.57
CA SER A 138 13.44 -24.06 -29.90
C SER A 138 13.32 -23.54 -28.47
N ALA A 139 14.41 -23.56 -27.71
CA ALA A 139 14.45 -22.98 -26.36
C ALA A 139 14.15 -21.47 -26.38
N ARG A 140 14.77 -20.71 -27.29
CA ARG A 140 14.50 -19.27 -27.46
C ARG A 140 13.04 -18.99 -27.83
N ALA A 141 12.44 -19.80 -28.70
CA ALA A 141 11.04 -19.66 -29.09
C ALA A 141 10.08 -19.95 -27.91
N HIS A 142 10.38 -20.96 -27.08
CA HIS A 142 9.63 -21.21 -25.85
C HIS A 142 9.79 -20.08 -24.83
N ASP A 143 11.00 -19.56 -24.62
CA ASP A 143 11.25 -18.42 -23.72
C ASP A 143 10.53 -17.14 -24.17
N GLU A 144 10.51 -16.86 -25.49
CA GLU A 144 9.82 -15.70 -26.04
C GLU A 144 8.29 -15.83 -25.93
N ALA A 145 7.75 -17.03 -26.19
CA ALA A 145 6.33 -17.32 -25.99
C ALA A 145 5.94 -17.22 -24.51
N ALA A 146 6.76 -17.72 -23.59
CA ALA A 146 6.54 -17.64 -22.15
C ALA A 146 6.57 -16.18 -21.65
N LYS A 147 7.51 -15.35 -22.15
CA LYS A 147 7.56 -13.91 -21.83
C LYS A 147 6.33 -13.17 -22.32
N LYS A 148 5.94 -13.35 -23.59
CA LYS A 148 4.72 -12.74 -24.15
C LYS A 148 3.46 -13.14 -23.39
N PHE A 149 3.31 -14.44 -23.07
CA PHE A 149 2.20 -14.93 -22.25
C PHE A 149 2.20 -14.31 -20.83
N GLN A 150 3.37 -14.15 -20.22
CA GLN A 150 3.49 -13.52 -18.89
C GLN A 150 3.15 -12.02 -18.94
N GLU A 151 3.59 -11.30 -19.98
CA GLU A 151 3.27 -9.89 -20.21
C GLU A 151 1.76 -9.70 -20.44
N GLU A 152 1.15 -10.50 -21.31
CA GLU A 152 -0.30 -10.51 -21.55
C GLU A 152 -1.09 -10.87 -20.28
N SER A 153 -0.63 -11.85 -19.51
CA SER A 153 -1.25 -12.26 -18.24
C SER A 153 -1.24 -11.13 -17.20
N VAL A 154 -0.13 -10.39 -17.07
CA VAL A 154 -0.04 -9.22 -16.18
C VAL A 154 -0.98 -8.10 -16.65
N VAL A 155 -1.02 -7.81 -17.95
CA VAL A 155 -1.93 -6.79 -18.53
C VAL A 155 -3.41 -7.19 -18.39
N ALA A 156 -3.74 -8.47 -18.48
CA ALA A 156 -5.09 -8.97 -18.21
C ALA A 156 -5.47 -8.87 -16.72
N GLN A 157 -4.55 -9.23 -15.81
CA GLN A 157 -4.76 -9.10 -14.36
C GLN A 157 -5.00 -7.65 -13.93
N GLN A 158 -4.23 -6.69 -14.48
CA GLN A 158 -4.41 -5.26 -14.22
C GLN A 158 -5.79 -4.76 -14.68
N GLN A 159 -6.27 -5.18 -15.86
CA GLN A 159 -7.62 -4.84 -16.33
C GLN A 159 -8.71 -5.41 -15.41
N VAL A 160 -8.56 -6.66 -14.96
CA VAL A 160 -9.49 -7.25 -13.98
C VAL A 160 -9.47 -6.47 -12.65
N GLU A 161 -8.31 -6.02 -12.18
CA GLU A 161 -8.20 -5.24 -10.95
C GLU A 161 -8.91 -3.87 -11.07
N VAL A 162 -8.79 -3.19 -12.22
CA VAL A 162 -9.53 -1.94 -12.51
C VAL A 162 -11.04 -2.19 -12.54
N LEU A 163 -11.49 -3.21 -13.28
CA LEU A 163 -12.92 -3.56 -13.35
C LEU A 163 -13.50 -3.95 -11.98
N VAL A 164 -12.72 -4.60 -11.11
CA VAL A 164 -13.10 -4.88 -9.73
C VAL A 164 -13.23 -3.60 -8.90
N LYS A 165 -12.28 -2.66 -9.00
CA LYS A 165 -12.36 -1.35 -8.34
C LYS A 165 -13.62 -0.60 -8.76
N ASP A 166 -13.87 -0.47 -10.06
CA ASP A 166 -15.07 0.19 -10.60
C ASP A 166 -16.36 -0.51 -10.17
N ASN A 167 -16.37 -1.85 -10.12
CA ASN A 167 -17.51 -2.60 -9.60
C ASN A 167 -17.81 -2.30 -8.12
N THR A 168 -16.79 -2.04 -7.29
CA THR A 168 -17.02 -1.58 -5.90
C THR A 168 -17.55 -0.15 -5.82
N LEU A 169 -17.11 0.74 -6.72
CA LEU A 169 -17.63 2.11 -6.80
C LEU A 169 -19.10 2.12 -7.24
N LEU A 170 -19.45 1.35 -8.27
CA LEU A 170 -20.83 1.17 -8.74
C LEU A 170 -21.73 0.59 -7.64
N LYS A 171 -21.27 -0.45 -6.91
CA LYS A 171 -22.02 -1.00 -5.77
C LYS A 171 -22.30 0.04 -4.67
N ARG A 172 -21.32 0.90 -4.35
CA ARG A 172 -21.50 2.01 -3.39
C ARG A 172 -22.48 3.06 -3.91
N ALA A 173 -22.39 3.44 -5.19
CA ALA A 173 -23.29 4.40 -5.82
C ALA A 173 -24.74 3.88 -5.85
N VAL A 174 -24.96 2.61 -6.16
CA VAL A 174 -26.29 1.96 -6.12
C VAL A 174 -26.87 1.94 -4.70
N ALA A 175 -26.07 1.60 -3.68
CA ALA A 175 -26.53 1.64 -2.29
C ALA A 175 -26.95 3.06 -1.86
N ILE A 176 -26.12 4.08 -2.14
CA ILE A 176 -26.45 5.49 -1.86
C ILE A 176 -27.72 5.92 -2.60
N GLN A 177 -27.90 5.49 -3.86
CA GLN A 177 -29.09 5.84 -4.64
C GLN A 177 -30.36 5.16 -4.11
N HIS A 178 -30.28 3.89 -3.69
CA HIS A 178 -31.35 3.17 -3.01
C HIS A 178 -31.79 3.89 -1.73
N ASP A 179 -30.84 4.24 -0.85
CA ASP A 179 -31.17 4.85 0.45
C ASP A 179 -31.77 6.26 0.29
N ARG A 180 -31.31 7.02 -0.72
CA ARG A 180 -31.93 8.30 -1.12
C ARG A 180 -33.33 8.11 -1.68
N GLN A 181 -33.56 7.11 -2.53
CA GLN A 181 -34.88 6.81 -3.08
C GLN A 181 -35.84 6.40 -1.97
N LYS A 182 -35.44 5.49 -1.07
CA LYS A 182 -36.25 5.10 0.10
C LYS A 182 -36.62 6.31 0.96
N THR A 183 -35.68 7.21 1.22
CA THR A 183 -35.94 8.46 1.97
C THR A 183 -37.02 9.33 1.31
N LEU A 184 -37.06 9.38 -0.03
CA LEU A 184 -38.10 10.08 -0.79
C LEU A 184 -39.44 9.33 -0.77
N GLU A 185 -39.44 8.00 -0.80
CA GLU A 185 -40.64 7.16 -0.69
C GLU A 185 -41.28 7.27 0.70
N ASP A 186 -40.49 7.27 1.76
CA ASP A 186 -40.94 7.50 3.15
C ASP A 186 -41.50 8.92 3.33
N ALA A 187 -40.86 9.94 2.74
CA ALA A 187 -41.35 11.32 2.75
C ALA A 187 -42.66 11.49 1.95
N ASN A 188 -42.80 10.81 0.80
CA ASN A 188 -44.04 10.81 0.01
C ASN A 188 -45.20 10.14 0.76
N GLN A 189 -44.96 9.04 1.48
CA GLN A 189 -45.97 8.41 2.33
C GLN A 189 -46.50 9.38 3.41
N GLN A 190 -45.61 10.14 4.06
CA GLN A 190 -46.01 11.19 5.01
C GLN A 190 -46.80 12.31 4.33
N LEU A 191 -46.38 12.73 3.12
CA LEU A 191 -47.08 13.75 2.35
C LEU A 191 -48.51 13.33 1.97
N GLU A 192 -48.73 12.09 1.52
CA GLU A 192 -50.07 11.57 1.23
C GLU A 192 -50.94 11.46 2.50
N PHE A 193 -50.36 11.06 3.63
CA PHE A 193 -51.07 11.08 4.92
C PHE A 193 -51.53 12.49 5.29
N PHE A 194 -50.66 13.50 5.19
CA PHE A 194 -51.06 14.89 5.48
C PHE A 194 -52.07 15.45 4.45
N LYS A 195 -51.97 15.09 3.16
CA LYS A 195 -52.96 15.46 2.14
C LYS A 195 -54.36 14.93 2.47
N GLN A 196 -54.48 13.74 3.07
CA GLN A 196 -55.76 13.18 3.51
C GLN A 196 -56.26 13.80 4.83
N LEU A 197 -55.34 14.12 5.74
CA LEU A 197 -55.68 14.60 7.08
C LEU A 197 -56.06 16.10 7.12
N ILE A 198 -55.42 16.94 6.29
CA ILE A 198 -55.68 18.39 6.24
C ILE A 198 -57.16 18.73 5.92
N PRO A 199 -57.80 18.14 4.90
CA PRO A 199 -59.22 18.36 4.60
C PRO A 199 -60.16 18.02 5.78
N GLN A 200 -59.86 16.96 6.54
CA GLN A 200 -60.67 16.56 7.70
C GLN A 200 -60.62 17.63 8.81
N TYR A 201 -59.45 18.21 9.07
CA TYR A 201 -59.32 19.32 10.01
C TYR A 201 -59.96 20.60 9.49
N GLN A 202 -59.82 20.93 8.20
CA GLN A 202 -60.48 22.08 7.58
C GLN A 202 -62.01 21.99 7.66
N GLU A 203 -62.57 20.79 7.49
CA GLU A 203 -64.00 20.54 7.68
C GLU A 203 -64.44 20.65 9.14
N LYS A 204 -63.66 20.07 10.06
CA LYS A 204 -63.92 20.18 11.50
C LYS A 204 -63.92 21.63 11.98
N VAL A 205 -63.02 22.48 11.43
CA VAL A 205 -62.99 23.92 11.69
C VAL A 205 -64.26 24.59 11.14
N ARG A 206 -64.59 24.42 9.86
CA ARG A 206 -65.83 24.97 9.26
C ARG A 206 -67.09 24.61 10.06
N ASN A 207 -67.21 23.37 10.51
CA ASN A 207 -68.35 22.91 11.29
C ASN A 207 -68.43 23.58 12.68
N LEU A 208 -67.28 23.82 13.33
CA LEU A 208 -67.22 24.56 14.60
C LEU A 208 -67.50 26.06 14.42
N GLU A 209 -67.05 26.67 13.31
CA GLU A 209 -67.36 28.06 12.96
C GLU A 209 -68.87 28.26 12.75
N VAL A 210 -69.51 27.39 11.96
CA VAL A 210 -70.97 27.41 11.73
C VAL A 210 -71.75 27.19 13.03
N ASN A 211 -71.34 26.23 13.87
CA ASN A 211 -71.99 25.98 15.15
C ASN A 211 -71.87 27.17 16.11
N ASN A 212 -70.69 27.79 16.22
CA ASN A 212 -70.49 28.98 17.04
C ASN A 212 -71.30 30.18 16.52
N TYR A 213 -71.41 30.35 15.20
CA TYR A 213 -72.27 31.37 14.61
C TYR A 213 -73.75 31.14 14.92
N ALA A 214 -74.24 29.90 14.80
CA ALA A 214 -75.62 29.55 15.13
C ALA A 214 -75.95 29.78 16.61
N LEU A 215 -75.05 29.37 17.51
CA LEU A 215 -75.19 29.62 18.95
C LEU A 215 -75.16 31.12 19.27
N LYS A 216 -74.27 31.88 18.63
CA LYS A 216 -74.23 33.34 18.79
C LYS A 216 -75.54 34.00 18.35
N LEU A 217 -76.08 33.61 17.19
CA LEU A 217 -77.35 34.12 16.68
C LEU A 217 -78.52 33.77 17.61
N GLN A 218 -78.52 32.59 18.21
CA GLN A 218 -79.51 32.19 19.24
C GLN A 218 -79.39 33.02 20.53
N LEU A 219 -78.17 33.32 20.98
CA LEU A 219 -77.94 34.19 22.13
C LEU A 219 -78.44 35.62 21.86
N GLU A 220 -78.08 36.21 20.72
CA GLU A 220 -78.57 37.53 20.30
C GLU A 220 -80.12 37.54 20.22
N GLN A 221 -80.75 36.48 19.68
CA GLN A 221 -82.21 36.34 19.65
C GLN A 221 -82.84 36.21 21.04
N MET A 222 -82.18 35.55 22.00
CA MET A 222 -82.67 35.44 23.38
C MET A 222 -82.52 36.75 24.16
N GLU A 223 -81.44 37.51 23.96
CA GLU A 223 -81.26 38.84 24.55
C GLU A 223 -82.32 39.82 24.04
N HIS A 224 -82.50 39.92 22.71
CA HIS A 224 -83.51 40.79 22.11
C HIS A 224 -84.94 40.30 22.39
N GLY A 225 -85.17 38.98 22.42
CA GLY A 225 -86.45 38.36 22.78
C GLY A 225 -86.84 38.57 24.25
N SER A 226 -85.86 38.65 25.15
CA SER A 226 -86.09 39.01 26.56
C SER A 226 -86.60 40.44 26.73
N SER A 227 -86.35 41.32 25.76
CA SER A 227 -86.94 42.67 25.70
C SER A 227 -88.42 42.68 25.28
N MET A 228 -88.97 41.54 24.80
CA MET A 228 -90.35 41.42 24.35
C MET A 228 -91.22 40.51 25.25
N MET A 229 -90.66 39.94 26.31
CA MET A 229 -91.40 39.17 27.32
C MET A 229 -91.65 40.04 28.57
N PRO A 230 -92.90 40.18 29.05
CA PRO A 230 -93.17 40.96 30.26
C PRO A 230 -92.51 40.28 31.47
N GLN A 231 -91.70 41.03 32.21
CA GLN A 231 -90.90 40.53 33.34
C GLN A 231 -91.77 39.87 34.43
N ARG A 232 -91.88 38.54 34.36
CA ARG A 232 -92.33 37.73 35.49
C ARG A 232 -91.15 37.50 36.44
N PHE A 233 -90.84 38.54 37.22
CA PHE A 233 -90.11 38.34 38.47
C PHE A 233 -90.88 37.32 39.33
N ASN A 234 -90.17 36.32 39.86
CA ASN A 234 -90.72 35.52 40.94
C ASN A 234 -90.84 36.43 42.18
N PRO A 235 -91.98 36.44 42.89
CA PRO A 235 -92.06 37.16 44.15
C PRO A 235 -91.16 36.48 45.18
N ASP A 236 -90.29 37.26 45.84
CA ASP A 236 -89.45 36.75 46.92
C ASP A 236 -90.31 36.21 48.06
N VAL A 237 -89.98 35.01 48.53
CA VAL A 237 -90.59 34.38 49.70
C VAL A 237 -89.59 34.51 50.85
N PHE A 238 -90.03 35.19 51.92
CA PHE A 238 -89.31 35.33 53.19
C PHE A 238 -89.35 34.05 54.03
#